data_AF-A0A6P4AMW5-F1
#
_entry.id   AF-A0A6P4AMW5-F1
#
_cell.length_a   1.000
_cell.length_b   1.000
_cell.length_c   1.000
_cell.angle_alpha   90.00
_cell.angle_beta   90.00
_cell.angle_gamma   90.00
#
_symmetry.space_group_name_H-M   'P 1'
#
loop_
_entity.id
_entity.type
_entity.pdbx_description
1 polymer ?
#
loop_
_entity_poly.entity_id
_entity_poly.type
_entity_poly.pdbx_seq_one_letter_code
_entity_poly.pdbx_strand_id
1 'polypeptide(L)'
;MDEILSLKYFLEGHEQFSTGSRIIVTTRDVQLLRSVTDKIYEVKGLAYFEVLKLFHKHAFRRQISVAVDYEALSGRVITRANGNPFALKVLGSFLCSKSKQEWESALDKQAIDPDKEIIQALKISYDGLSKGSQNMFLDIACFITGKVYREEVEYMFSCSDHYDATIEITALIDKSLLTESCPYGRRRLSMHDLLREMGQAIVCDESKIPGNHSRLWTANDVCHVLEKNKGTDAIQGILLNLSDRGIKKNVQGTDAIQGILLNLSDRGTKKNVQLSYFRWDSCPLKYLPNFSPKNLVGLIMRENKLEKLWNEVQLLDLEKLKKIDLSNSEHLTGIPNLSGAINLETITLRGCKSLVQVALNLQNHPKLQILDLRGCDNLEECRDSENIATNNTTFIEEETSSLVPVELYFSDCKRLRSIPESIGKLKYLKWLALSECPNLEKFPEISSGGMECLDELLLGGTRIEELSESIENIKKLKHLSLKD
;
A
#
# COMPACT_ATOMS: atom_id res chain seq x y z
N MET A 1 -3.76 -30.84 16.41
CA MET A 1 -5.20 -31.08 16.26
C MET A 1 -5.79 -29.75 15.83
N ASP A 2 -6.52 -29.69 14.73
CA ASP A 2 -7.11 -28.44 14.25
C ASP A 2 -8.03 -27.87 15.34
N GLU A 3 -7.75 -26.64 15.79
CA GLU A 3 -8.50 -25.97 16.86
C GLU A 3 -9.99 -25.86 16.51
N ILE A 4 -10.32 -25.78 15.21
CA ILE A 4 -11.69 -25.81 14.70
C ILE A 4 -12.34 -27.18 14.97
N LEU A 5 -11.64 -28.27 14.64
CA LEU A 5 -12.14 -29.63 14.87
C LEU A 5 -12.28 -29.93 16.37
N SER A 6 -11.34 -29.47 17.20
CA SER A 6 -11.45 -29.60 18.66
C SER A 6 -12.64 -28.82 19.22
N LEU A 7 -12.88 -27.59 18.74
CA LEU A 7 -14.02 -26.80 19.18
C LEU A 7 -15.35 -27.39 18.69
N LYS A 8 -15.42 -27.82 17.42
CA LYS A 8 -16.60 -28.49 16.88
C LYS A 8 -16.88 -29.79 17.60
N TYR A 9 -15.87 -30.61 17.87
CA TYR A 9 -16.06 -31.86 18.62
C TYR A 9 -16.55 -31.60 20.05
N PHE A 10 -15.97 -30.61 20.74
CA PHE A 10 -16.47 -30.15 22.04
C PHE A 10 -17.94 -29.70 21.93
N LEU A 11 -18.29 -29.05 20.82
CA LEU A 11 -19.63 -28.54 20.54
C LEU A 11 -20.61 -29.54 19.90
N GLU A 12 -20.16 -30.69 19.41
CA GLU A 12 -20.97 -31.73 18.78
C GLU A 12 -21.40 -32.80 19.78
N GLY A 13 -20.72 -32.91 20.93
CA GLY A 13 -21.18 -33.71 22.09
C GLY A 13 -22.44 -33.18 22.79
N HIS A 14 -23.23 -32.35 22.10
CA HIS A 14 -24.19 -31.38 22.64
C HIS A 14 -25.61 -31.87 22.91
N GLU A 15 -25.83 -33.19 23.03
CA GLU A 15 -27.11 -33.70 23.57
C GLU A 15 -27.23 -33.51 25.10
N GLN A 16 -26.21 -32.98 25.78
CA GLN A 16 -26.11 -32.98 27.25
C GLN A 16 -26.47 -31.64 27.95
N PHE A 17 -26.66 -30.54 27.23
CA PHE A 17 -26.99 -29.25 27.86
C PHE A 17 -28.50 -29.01 27.93
N SER A 18 -28.98 -28.61 29.11
CA SER A 18 -30.40 -28.27 29.31
C SER A 18 -30.77 -26.95 28.62
N THR A 19 -32.05 -26.83 28.25
CA THR A 19 -32.62 -25.61 27.69
C THR A 19 -32.34 -24.41 28.58
N GLY A 20 -31.75 -23.35 28.02
CA GLY A 20 -31.35 -22.13 28.73
C GLY A 20 -29.86 -22.04 29.08
N SER A 21 -29.10 -23.11 28.87
CA SER A 21 -27.64 -23.11 29.01
C SER A 21 -26.97 -22.11 28.06
N ARG A 22 -25.90 -21.45 28.52
CA ARG A 22 -25.10 -20.51 27.72
C ARG A 22 -23.63 -20.89 27.80
N ILE A 23 -22.98 -20.98 26.65
CA ILE A 23 -21.54 -21.26 26.53
C ILE A 23 -20.86 -19.99 26.01
N ILE A 24 -19.77 -19.58 26.66
CA ILE A 24 -18.96 -18.44 26.26
C ILE A 24 -17.59 -18.98 25.85
N VAL A 25 -17.22 -18.76 24.59
CA VAL A 25 -15.91 -19.12 24.05
C VAL A 25 -15.12 -17.84 23.84
N THR A 26 -13.89 -17.79 24.37
CA THR A 26 -12.97 -16.67 24.16
C THR A 26 -11.75 -17.15 23.39
N THR A 27 -11.38 -16.44 22.33
CA THR A 27 -10.22 -16.77 21.49
C THR A 27 -9.62 -15.51 20.89
N ARG A 28 -8.37 -15.60 20.42
CA ARG A 28 -7.71 -14.57 19.61
C ARG A 28 -7.92 -14.79 18.10
N ASP A 29 -8.54 -15.91 17.73
CA ASP A 29 -8.80 -16.32 16.35
C ASP A 29 -10.30 -16.23 16.03
N VAL A 30 -10.71 -15.21 15.26
CA VAL A 30 -12.12 -15.01 14.89
C VAL A 30 -12.61 -16.03 13.87
N GLN A 31 -11.73 -16.66 13.10
CA GLN A 31 -12.12 -17.72 12.16
C GLN A 31 -12.69 -18.93 12.89
N LEU A 32 -12.13 -19.28 14.06
CA LEU A 32 -12.67 -20.34 14.92
C LEU A 32 -14.13 -20.05 15.31
N LEU A 33 -14.44 -18.80 15.67
CA LEU A 33 -15.80 -18.41 16.09
C LEU A 33 -16.79 -18.44 14.93
N ARG A 34 -16.41 -17.91 13.75
CA ARG A 34 -17.25 -17.91 12.55
C ARG A 34 -17.67 -19.31 12.10
N SER A 35 -16.88 -20.32 12.45
CA SER A 35 -17.20 -21.72 12.10
C SER A 35 -18.32 -22.34 12.95
N VAL A 36 -18.68 -21.72 14.08
CA VAL A 36 -19.63 -22.26 15.07
C VAL A 36 -20.74 -21.29 15.49
N THR A 37 -20.61 -19.98 15.26
CA THR A 37 -21.64 -19.00 15.59
C THR A 37 -21.49 -17.67 14.84
N ASP A 38 -22.63 -17.00 14.59
CA ASP A 38 -22.68 -15.62 14.08
C ASP A 38 -22.71 -14.56 15.22
N LYS A 39 -22.87 -14.99 16.47
CA LYS A 39 -22.97 -14.10 17.64
C LYS A 39 -21.58 -13.82 18.24
N ILE A 40 -20.81 -12.99 17.55
CA ILE A 40 -19.44 -12.66 17.95
C ILE A 40 -19.40 -11.28 18.62
N TYR A 41 -18.80 -11.22 19.81
CA TYR A 41 -18.55 -9.96 20.52
C TYR A 41 -17.05 -9.66 20.53
N GLU A 42 -16.66 -8.58 19.85
CA GLU A 42 -15.28 -8.09 19.87
C GLU A 42 -15.02 -7.24 21.12
N VAL A 43 -14.12 -7.70 21.98
CA VAL A 43 -13.74 -6.97 23.20
C VAL A 43 -12.95 -5.72 22.82
N LYS A 44 -13.49 -4.55 23.16
CA LYS A 44 -12.85 -3.25 22.89
C LYS A 44 -11.82 -2.90 23.96
N GLY A 45 -10.86 -2.05 23.58
CA GLY A 45 -9.93 -1.43 24.53
C GLY A 45 -10.67 -0.56 25.56
N LEU A 46 -10.03 -0.36 26.71
CA LEU A 46 -10.59 0.45 27.80
C LEU A 46 -10.83 1.89 27.37
N ALA A 47 -11.92 2.49 27.87
CA ALA A 47 -12.18 3.91 27.68
C ALA A 47 -11.16 4.76 28.45
N TYR A 48 -10.94 6.00 28.01
CA TYR A 48 -9.91 6.89 28.58
C TYR A 48 -9.95 6.99 30.12
N PHE A 49 -11.14 7.10 30.71
CA PHE A 49 -11.30 7.18 32.17
C PHE A 49 -10.90 5.87 32.88
N GLU A 50 -11.17 4.72 32.27
CA GLU A 50 -10.81 3.40 32.80
C GLU A 50 -9.31 3.16 32.68
N VAL A 51 -8.72 3.62 31.57
CA VAL A 51 -7.27 3.57 31.33
C VAL A 51 -6.53 4.33 32.42
N LEU A 52 -6.90 5.58 32.69
CA LEU A 52 -6.30 6.39 33.76
C LEU A 52 -6.44 5.70 35.12
N LYS A 53 -7.65 5.21 35.44
CA LYS A 53 -7.92 4.54 36.72
C LYS A 53 -7.07 3.28 36.89
N LEU A 54 -6.95 2.46 35.85
CA LEU A 54 -6.16 1.24 35.89
C LEU A 54 -4.67 1.55 35.99
N PHE A 55 -4.16 2.46 35.15
CA PHE A 55 -2.76 2.84 35.18
C PHE A 55 -2.35 3.43 36.52
N HIS A 56 -3.10 4.41 37.05
CA HIS A 56 -2.81 5.04 38.35
C HIS A 56 -2.85 4.05 39.52
N LYS A 57 -3.70 3.02 39.46
CA LYS A 57 -3.73 1.97 40.47
C LYS A 57 -2.39 1.22 40.53
N HIS A 58 -1.75 0.96 39.39
CA HIS A 58 -0.51 0.20 39.31
C HIS A 58 0.74 1.09 39.46
N ALA A 59 0.75 2.28 38.85
CA ALA A 59 1.88 3.21 38.90
C ALA A 59 2.01 3.92 40.25
N PHE A 60 0.90 4.41 40.82
CA PHE A 60 0.90 5.27 42.01
C PHE A 60 0.30 4.60 43.25
N ARG A 61 -0.08 3.31 43.20
CA ARG A 61 -0.77 2.61 44.30
C ARG A 61 -1.99 3.36 44.83
N ARG A 62 -2.70 4.09 43.95
CA ARG A 62 -3.86 4.97 44.24
C ARG A 62 -3.53 6.29 44.98
N GLN A 63 -2.26 6.70 45.04
CA GLN A 63 -1.87 8.03 45.53
C GLN A 63 -2.05 9.08 44.42
N ILE A 64 -3.27 9.62 44.30
CA ILE A 64 -3.65 10.53 43.21
C ILE A 64 -2.91 11.87 43.27
N SER A 65 -2.51 12.33 44.46
CA SER A 65 -1.80 13.61 44.63
C SER A 65 -0.42 13.66 43.96
N VAL A 66 0.24 12.51 43.78
CA VAL A 66 1.56 12.41 43.10
C VAL A 66 1.40 12.35 41.58
N ALA A 67 0.22 11.99 41.07
CA ALA A 67 0.00 11.78 39.63
C ALA A 67 0.03 13.08 38.81
N VAL A 68 -0.28 14.23 39.43
CA VAL A 68 -0.33 15.54 38.75
C VAL A 68 1.05 15.93 38.20
N ASP A 69 2.12 15.67 38.96
CA ASP A 69 3.49 15.99 38.53
C ASP A 69 4.02 15.10 37.39
N TYR A 70 3.29 14.01 37.09
CA TYR A 70 3.63 12.97 36.12
C TYR A 70 2.63 12.91 34.95
N GLU A 71 1.73 13.89 34.82
CA GLU A 71 0.64 13.87 33.83
C GLU A 71 1.14 13.65 32.39
N ALA A 72 2.16 14.40 31.96
CA ALA A 72 2.74 14.25 30.62
C ALA A 72 3.36 12.85 30.39
N LEU A 73 4.05 12.30 31.39
CA LEU A 73 4.68 10.98 31.30
C LEU A 73 3.64 9.85 31.33
N SER A 74 2.58 10.04 32.11
CA SER A 74 1.42 9.15 32.15
C SER A 74 0.69 9.16 30.81
N GLY A 75 0.57 10.34 30.18
CA GLY A 75 0.07 10.50 28.81
C GLY A 75 0.84 9.64 27.81
N ARG A 76 2.19 9.68 27.83
CA ARG A 76 3.04 8.84 26.96
C ARG A 76 2.72 7.34 27.10
N VAL A 77 2.59 6.85 28.34
CA VAL A 77 2.27 5.44 28.62
C VAL A 77 0.88 5.06 28.14
N ILE A 78 -0.11 5.92 28.42
CA ILE A 78 -1.51 5.70 28.07
C ILE A 78 -1.70 5.68 26.56
N THR A 79 -1.09 6.63 25.84
CA THR A 79 -1.11 6.66 24.38
C THR A 79 -0.49 5.38 23.81
N ARG A 80 0.66 4.95 24.32
CA ARG A 80 1.33 3.72 23.86
C ARG A 80 0.49 2.46 24.11
N ALA A 81 -0.07 2.32 25.31
CA ALA A 81 -0.89 1.15 25.66
C ALA A 81 -2.25 1.15 24.93
N ASN A 82 -2.74 2.32 24.52
CA ASN A 82 -3.96 2.55 23.71
C ASN A 82 -5.15 1.68 24.16
N GLY A 83 -5.43 1.68 25.47
CA GLY A 83 -6.56 0.95 26.04
C GLY A 83 -6.32 -0.53 26.33
N ASN A 84 -5.12 -1.08 26.06
CA ASN A 84 -4.77 -2.46 26.41
C ASN A 84 -4.59 -2.63 27.93
N PRO A 85 -5.47 -3.38 28.64
CA PRO A 85 -5.41 -3.51 30.09
C PRO A 85 -4.15 -4.20 30.59
N PHE A 86 -3.60 -5.14 29.83
CA PHE A 86 -2.42 -5.91 30.20
C PHE A 86 -1.18 -5.02 30.15
N ALA A 87 -0.97 -4.30 29.05
CA ALA A 87 0.14 -3.36 28.90
C ALA A 87 0.11 -2.27 29.98
N LEU A 88 -1.06 -1.70 30.29
CA LEU A 88 -1.20 -0.70 31.35
C LEU A 88 -0.76 -1.22 32.72
N LYS A 89 -1.04 -2.50 33.04
CA LYS A 89 -0.63 -3.13 34.30
C LYS A 89 0.87 -3.35 34.35
N VAL A 90 1.47 -3.89 33.29
CA VAL A 90 2.91 -4.17 33.22
C VAL A 90 3.69 -2.86 33.32
N LEU A 91 3.36 -1.88 32.47
CA LEU A 91 4.03 -0.57 32.45
C LEU A 91 3.85 0.19 33.77
N GLY A 92 2.62 0.19 34.32
CA GLY A 92 2.36 0.82 35.61
C GLY A 92 3.17 0.19 36.73
N SER A 93 3.26 -1.14 36.76
CA SER A 93 4.03 -1.85 37.79
C SER A 93 5.54 -1.64 37.66
N PHE A 94 6.06 -1.60 36.43
CA PHE A 94 7.46 -1.31 36.13
C PHE A 94 7.90 0.10 36.56
N LEU A 95 7.02 1.08 36.37
CA LEU A 95 7.26 2.49 36.74
C LEU A 95 6.99 2.78 38.22
N CYS A 96 6.35 1.86 38.92
CA CYS A 96 5.97 2.03 40.32
C CYS A 96 7.21 2.30 41.19
N SER A 97 7.12 3.31 42.06
CA SER A 97 8.19 3.71 43.00
C SER A 97 9.43 4.36 42.37
N LYS A 98 9.42 4.64 41.06
CA LYS A 98 10.49 5.40 40.38
C LYS A 98 10.25 6.91 40.45
N SER A 99 11.33 7.68 40.45
CA SER A 99 11.32 9.14 40.31
C SER A 99 10.96 9.59 38.89
N LYS A 100 10.61 10.86 38.72
CA LYS A 100 10.27 11.46 37.42
C LYS A 100 11.37 11.31 36.37
N GLN A 101 12.63 11.52 36.76
CA GLN A 101 13.78 11.36 35.87
C GLN A 101 14.00 9.88 35.46
N GLU A 102 13.76 8.94 36.38
CA GLU A 102 13.80 7.52 36.07
C GLU A 102 12.64 7.10 35.16
N TRP A 103 11.45 7.72 35.28
CA TRP A 103 10.35 7.51 34.33
C TRP A 103 10.74 7.98 32.93
N GLU A 104 11.28 9.19 32.80
CA GLU A 104 11.76 9.72 31.52
C GLU A 104 12.76 8.75 30.88
N SER A 105 13.80 8.37 31.63
CA SER A 105 14.83 7.44 31.16
C SER A 105 14.27 6.06 30.81
N ALA A 106 13.32 5.55 31.59
CA ALA A 106 12.68 4.26 31.37
C ALA A 106 11.80 4.26 30.12
N LEU A 107 11.03 5.33 29.89
CA LEU A 107 10.18 5.48 28.71
C LEU A 107 10.98 5.72 27.44
N ASP A 108 12.10 6.44 27.54
CA ASP A 108 13.03 6.63 26.42
C ASP A 108 13.72 5.30 26.06
N LYS A 109 14.09 4.49 27.06
CA LYS A 109 14.58 3.12 26.83
C LYS A 109 13.52 2.24 26.16
N GLN A 110 12.27 2.27 26.62
CA GLN A 110 11.19 1.46 26.05
C GLN A 110 10.81 1.82 24.62
N ALA A 111 11.12 3.04 24.17
CA ALA A 111 10.97 3.41 22.76
C ALA A 111 11.94 2.63 21.85
N ILE A 112 13.06 2.15 22.39
CA ILE A 112 14.10 1.40 21.66
C ILE A 112 14.01 -0.10 21.94
N ASP A 113 13.75 -0.49 23.19
CA ASP A 113 13.71 -1.87 23.68
C ASP A 113 12.40 -2.11 24.44
N PRO A 114 11.33 -2.54 23.73
CA PRO A 114 10.02 -2.76 24.32
C PRO A 114 10.01 -3.81 25.45
N ASP A 115 9.04 -3.71 26.36
CA ASP A 115 8.95 -4.61 27.50
C ASP A 115 8.73 -6.07 27.09
N LYS A 116 9.65 -6.95 27.48
CA LYS A 116 9.65 -8.38 27.08
C LYS A 116 8.39 -9.13 27.52
N GLU A 117 7.79 -8.76 28.65
CA GLU A 117 6.57 -9.41 29.13
C GLU A 117 5.39 -9.09 28.18
N ILE A 118 5.30 -7.82 27.76
CA ILE A 118 4.30 -7.38 26.78
C ILE A 118 4.53 -8.07 25.44
N ILE A 119 5.77 -8.05 24.95
CA ILE A 119 6.14 -8.69 23.67
C ILE A 119 5.79 -10.17 23.67
N GLN A 120 6.19 -10.93 24.71
CA GLN A 120 5.91 -12.37 24.78
C GLN A 120 4.41 -12.68 24.80
N ALA A 121 3.60 -11.89 25.53
CA ALA A 121 2.16 -12.09 25.59
C ALA A 121 1.47 -11.88 24.22
N LEU A 122 1.95 -10.91 23.44
CA LEU A 122 1.44 -10.61 22.10
C LEU A 122 1.95 -11.63 21.06
N LYS A 123 3.19 -12.10 21.23
CA LYS A 123 3.88 -12.98 20.26
C LYS A 123 3.22 -14.34 20.08
N ILE A 124 2.44 -14.81 21.06
CA ILE A 124 1.67 -16.06 20.98
C ILE A 124 0.85 -16.14 19.68
N SER A 125 0.15 -15.07 19.30
CA SER A 125 -0.66 -15.06 18.06
C SER A 125 0.20 -15.08 16.81
N TYR A 126 1.39 -14.45 16.86
CA TYR A 126 2.35 -14.39 15.77
C TYR A 126 3.07 -15.74 15.55
N ASP A 127 3.42 -16.43 16.64
CA ASP A 127 4.10 -17.74 16.57
C ASP A 127 3.20 -18.83 15.97
N GLY A 128 1.87 -18.67 16.06
CA GLY A 128 0.88 -19.55 15.44
C GLY A 128 0.58 -19.28 13.95
N LEU A 129 1.25 -18.31 13.34
CA LEU A 129 1.06 -17.95 11.92
C LEU A 129 1.88 -18.83 10.96
N SER A 130 1.45 -18.89 9.70
CA SER A 130 2.28 -19.41 8.60
C SER A 130 3.52 -18.52 8.40
N LYS A 131 4.55 -19.05 7.74
CA LYS A 131 5.75 -18.25 7.44
C LYS A 131 5.45 -17.05 6.52
N GLY A 132 4.47 -17.17 5.62
CA GLY A 132 3.99 -16.08 4.76
C GLY A 132 3.38 -14.96 5.59
N SER A 133 2.41 -15.31 6.44
CA SER A 133 1.72 -14.39 7.36
C SER A 133 2.68 -13.70 8.32
N GLN A 134 3.67 -14.42 8.84
CA GLN A 134 4.71 -13.83 9.70
C GLN A 134 5.49 -12.73 8.96
N ASN A 135 5.93 -12.98 7.73
CA ASN A 135 6.65 -11.96 6.95
C ASN A 135 5.75 -10.77 6.64
N MET A 136 4.50 -11.01 6.23
CA MET A 136 3.50 -9.96 6.00
C MET A 136 3.29 -9.10 7.26
N PHE A 137 3.20 -9.74 8.43
CA PHE A 137 3.09 -9.03 9.70
C PHE A 137 4.29 -8.10 9.95
N LEU A 138 5.51 -8.60 9.74
CA LEU A 138 6.74 -7.82 9.91
C LEU A 138 6.83 -6.67 8.90
N ASP A 139 6.44 -6.90 7.65
CA ASP A 139 6.44 -5.86 6.61
C ASP A 139 5.46 -4.73 6.95
N ILE A 140 4.25 -5.08 7.39
CA ILE A 140 3.25 -4.08 7.83
C ILE A 140 3.75 -3.36 9.08
N ALA A 141 4.32 -4.06 10.06
CA ALA A 141 4.86 -3.44 11.28
C ALA A 141 6.01 -2.46 11.00
N CYS A 142 6.90 -2.79 10.06
CA CYS A 142 8.08 -1.97 9.78
C CYS A 142 7.78 -0.81 8.81
N PHE A 143 6.93 -1.03 7.81
CA PHE A 143 6.80 -0.10 6.67
C PHE A 143 5.48 0.67 6.63
N ILE A 144 4.44 0.19 7.31
CA ILE A 144 3.12 0.79 7.27
C ILE A 144 2.83 1.50 8.59
N THR A 145 2.50 2.79 8.49
CA THR A 145 2.12 3.62 9.65
C THR A 145 0.68 4.10 9.51
N GLY A 146 -0.03 4.13 10.64
CA GLY A 146 -1.42 4.59 10.68
C GLY A 146 -2.41 3.64 9.99
N LYS A 147 -3.49 4.22 9.46
CA LYS A 147 -4.56 3.50 8.76
C LYS A 147 -4.34 3.57 7.26
N VAL A 148 -4.35 2.44 6.57
CA VAL A 148 -4.11 2.34 5.12
C VAL A 148 -5.21 1.54 4.44
N TYR A 149 -5.39 1.75 3.13
CA TYR A 149 -6.35 0.96 2.36
C TYR A 149 -5.84 -0.48 2.18
N ARG A 150 -6.73 -1.47 2.32
CA ARG A 150 -6.38 -2.89 2.20
C ARG A 150 -5.76 -3.18 0.84
N GLU A 151 -6.37 -2.63 -0.20
CA GLU A 151 -5.99 -2.81 -1.60
C GLU A 151 -4.59 -2.27 -1.88
N GLU A 152 -4.17 -1.19 -1.19
CA GLU A 152 -2.82 -0.62 -1.32
C GLU A 152 -1.77 -1.57 -0.72
N VAL A 153 -2.07 -2.21 0.41
CA VAL A 153 -1.18 -3.18 1.06
C VAL A 153 -1.09 -4.47 0.23
N GLU A 154 -2.23 -5.00 -0.22
CA GLU A 154 -2.27 -6.17 -1.11
C GLU A 154 -1.45 -5.94 -2.37
N TYR A 155 -1.59 -4.76 -2.97
CA TYR A 155 -0.83 -4.36 -4.13
C TYR A 155 0.67 -4.28 -3.85
N MET A 156 1.06 -3.62 -2.75
CA MET A 156 2.45 -3.44 -2.33
C MET A 156 3.20 -4.77 -2.17
N PHE A 157 2.49 -5.81 -1.73
CA PHE A 157 3.05 -7.15 -1.49
C PHE A 157 2.62 -8.19 -2.53
N SER A 158 2.05 -7.77 -3.66
CA SER A 158 1.55 -8.67 -4.72
C SER A 158 2.64 -9.37 -5.54
N CYS A 159 3.92 -9.11 -5.26
CA CYS A 159 5.06 -9.53 -6.08
C CYS A 159 5.71 -10.84 -5.62
N SER A 160 5.27 -11.42 -4.50
CA SER A 160 5.91 -12.63 -4.00
C SER A 160 5.26 -13.85 -4.66
N ASP A 161 6.03 -14.62 -5.42
CA ASP A 161 5.58 -15.91 -5.98
C ASP A 161 5.28 -16.97 -4.90
N HIS A 162 5.44 -16.62 -3.62
CA HIS A 162 5.48 -17.53 -2.48
C HIS A 162 4.29 -17.37 -1.51
N TYR A 163 3.48 -16.32 -1.61
CA TYR A 163 2.25 -16.17 -0.84
C TYR A 163 1.29 -15.13 -1.46
N ASP A 164 -0.01 -15.35 -1.28
CA ASP A 164 -1.08 -14.44 -1.71
C ASP A 164 -1.33 -13.40 -0.60
N ALA A 165 -1.03 -12.13 -0.88
CA ALA A 165 -1.18 -11.04 0.08
C ALA A 165 -2.61 -10.94 0.66
N THR A 166 -3.63 -11.28 -0.13
CA THR A 166 -5.03 -11.31 0.31
C THR A 166 -5.23 -12.37 1.40
N ILE A 167 -4.70 -13.57 1.17
CA ILE A 167 -4.78 -14.69 2.12
C ILE A 167 -4.03 -14.34 3.40
N GLU A 168 -2.80 -13.84 3.28
CA GLU A 168 -1.98 -13.52 4.45
C GLU A 168 -2.59 -12.37 5.28
N ILE A 169 -3.10 -11.30 4.66
CA ILE A 169 -3.79 -10.22 5.38
C ILE A 169 -5.06 -10.75 6.07
N THR A 170 -5.79 -11.66 5.43
CA THR A 170 -6.97 -12.28 6.04
C THR A 170 -6.58 -13.09 7.29
N ALA A 171 -5.51 -13.88 7.21
CA ALA A 171 -5.00 -14.64 8.36
C ALA A 171 -4.56 -13.73 9.52
N LEU A 172 -3.96 -12.57 9.22
CA LEU A 172 -3.61 -11.58 10.25
C LEU A 172 -4.84 -10.94 10.91
N ILE A 173 -5.89 -10.66 10.15
CA ILE A 173 -7.17 -10.19 10.69
C ILE A 173 -7.81 -11.29 11.54
N ASP A 174 -7.78 -12.53 11.06
CA ASP A 174 -8.39 -13.66 11.76
C ASP A 174 -7.70 -13.89 13.11
N LYS A 175 -6.37 -13.78 13.18
CA LYS A 175 -5.59 -13.84 14.44
C LYS A 175 -5.61 -12.55 15.28
N SER A 176 -6.47 -11.58 14.93
CA SER A 176 -6.60 -10.28 15.62
C SER A 176 -5.30 -9.45 15.67
N LEU A 177 -4.39 -9.68 14.73
CA LEU A 177 -3.12 -8.94 14.59
C LEU A 177 -3.26 -7.69 13.72
N LEU A 178 -4.31 -7.64 12.91
CA LEU A 178 -4.78 -6.46 12.19
C LEU A 178 -6.26 -6.23 12.48
N THR A 179 -6.68 -4.97 12.43
CA THR A 179 -8.09 -4.58 12.46
C THR A 179 -8.48 -3.99 11.12
N GLU A 180 -9.63 -4.41 10.61
CA GLU A 180 -10.23 -3.86 9.41
C GLU A 180 -11.47 -3.03 9.75
N SER A 181 -11.61 -1.88 9.10
CA SER A 181 -12.81 -1.05 9.15
C SER A 181 -13.23 -0.65 7.74
N CYS A 182 -14.54 -0.47 7.51
CA CYS A 182 -15.06 -0.11 6.20
C CYS A 182 -15.85 1.22 6.22
N PRO A 183 -15.21 2.35 6.59
CA PRO A 183 -15.89 3.64 6.53
C PRO A 183 -16.23 3.99 5.07
N TYR A 184 -17.49 4.33 4.81
CA TYR A 184 -17.97 4.75 3.48
C TYR A 184 -17.72 3.71 2.36
N GLY A 185 -17.69 2.42 2.71
CA GLY A 185 -17.51 1.33 1.73
C GLY A 185 -16.07 1.07 1.29
N ARG A 186 -15.05 1.70 1.92
CA ARG A 186 -13.63 1.43 1.64
C ARG A 186 -12.94 0.73 2.80
N ARG A 187 -12.23 -0.35 2.50
CA ARG A 187 -11.57 -1.21 3.48
C ARG A 187 -10.26 -0.58 3.96
N ARG A 188 -10.16 -0.33 5.26
CA ARG A 188 -8.99 0.25 5.91
C ARG A 188 -8.43 -0.67 6.97
N LEU A 189 -7.16 -1.03 6.83
CA LEU A 189 -6.37 -1.80 7.78
C LEU A 189 -5.72 -0.88 8.82
N SER A 190 -5.57 -1.40 10.03
CA SER A 190 -4.87 -0.75 11.14
C SER A 190 -4.13 -1.80 11.96
N MET A 191 -2.89 -1.52 12.35
CA MET A 191 -2.13 -2.32 13.32
C MET A 191 -1.99 -1.54 14.63
N HIS A 192 -2.27 -2.20 15.75
CA HIS A 192 -2.10 -1.61 17.08
C HIS A 192 -0.62 -1.31 17.36
N ASP A 193 -0.33 -0.19 18.04
CA ASP A 193 1.05 0.28 18.29
C ASP A 193 1.91 -0.77 19.00
N LEU A 194 1.40 -1.41 20.05
CA LEU A 194 2.09 -2.54 20.72
C LEU A 194 2.39 -3.73 19.80
N LEU A 195 1.52 -4.05 18.82
CA LEU A 195 1.80 -5.11 17.84
C LEU A 195 2.88 -4.67 16.86
N ARG A 196 2.86 -3.41 16.45
CA ARG A 196 3.91 -2.83 15.62
C ARG A 196 5.27 -2.86 16.33
N GLU A 197 5.32 -2.45 17.60
CA GLU A 197 6.51 -2.54 18.44
C GLU A 197 7.00 -3.98 18.59
N MET A 198 6.09 -4.95 18.72
CA MET A 198 6.43 -6.37 18.72
C MET A 198 7.09 -6.81 17.41
N GLY A 199 6.50 -6.44 16.26
CA GLY A 199 7.09 -6.76 14.95
C GLY A 199 8.48 -6.15 14.77
N GLN A 200 8.65 -4.89 15.15
CA GLN A 200 9.93 -4.20 15.10
C GLN A 200 10.97 -4.82 16.04
N ALA A 201 10.57 -5.19 17.26
CA ALA A 201 11.44 -5.88 18.21
C ALA A 201 11.90 -7.26 17.68
N ILE A 202 11.01 -8.01 17.02
CA ILE A 202 11.36 -9.28 16.37
C ILE A 202 12.47 -9.08 15.33
N VAL A 203 12.40 -8.02 14.53
CA VAL A 203 13.45 -7.72 13.53
C VAL A 203 14.75 -7.27 14.21
N CYS A 204 14.66 -6.42 15.24
CA CYS A 204 15.83 -6.00 16.01
C CYS A 204 16.56 -7.18 16.70
N ASP A 205 15.84 -8.22 17.08
CA ASP A 205 16.39 -9.43 17.70
C ASP A 205 17.15 -10.34 16.70
N GLU A 206 17.00 -10.15 15.39
CA GLU A 206 17.71 -10.94 14.37
C GLU A 206 19.23 -10.73 14.42
N SER A 207 19.68 -9.50 14.72
CA SER A 207 21.10 -9.13 14.76
C SER A 207 21.31 -7.82 15.51
N LYS A 208 22.48 -7.65 16.14
CA LYS A 208 22.89 -6.36 16.71
C LYS A 208 23.34 -5.34 15.66
N ILE A 209 23.62 -5.80 14.44
CA ILE A 209 24.09 -4.97 13.32
C ILE A 209 22.90 -4.74 12.38
N PRO A 210 22.46 -3.48 12.17
CA PRO A 210 21.31 -3.18 11.32
C PRO A 210 21.43 -3.71 9.89
N GLY A 211 22.66 -3.73 9.32
CA GLY A 211 22.90 -4.29 7.99
C GLY A 211 22.54 -5.77 7.80
N ASN A 212 22.28 -6.49 8.89
CA ASN A 212 21.86 -7.90 8.89
C ASN A 212 20.38 -8.08 9.26
N HIS A 213 19.63 -6.99 9.46
CA HIS A 213 18.18 -7.06 9.69
C HIS A 213 17.45 -7.35 8.38
N SER A 214 16.32 -8.03 8.49
CA SER A 214 15.44 -8.33 7.37
C SER A 214 14.62 -7.12 6.92
N ARG A 215 14.30 -6.19 7.82
CA ARG A 215 13.67 -4.91 7.51
C ARG A 215 14.47 -3.77 8.12
N LEU A 216 14.59 -2.66 7.39
CA LEU A 216 15.14 -1.40 7.89
C LEU A 216 14.10 -0.30 7.73
N TRP A 217 13.73 0.38 8.81
CA TRP A 217 12.69 1.42 8.76
C TRP A 217 13.07 2.72 9.46
N THR A 218 14.15 2.72 10.24
CA THR A 218 14.66 3.94 10.86
C THR A 218 15.59 4.64 9.88
N ALA A 219 15.43 5.95 9.73
CA ALA A 219 16.24 6.69 8.78
C ALA A 219 17.75 6.67 9.14
N ASN A 220 18.08 6.64 10.43
CA ASN A 220 19.46 6.53 10.90
C ASN A 220 20.10 5.20 10.48
N ASP A 221 19.42 4.08 10.70
CA ASP A 221 19.96 2.77 10.33
C ASP A 221 20.07 2.62 8.82
N VAL A 222 19.04 3.07 8.09
CA VAL A 222 19.07 3.06 6.62
C VAL A 222 20.22 3.90 6.08
N CYS A 223 20.38 5.16 6.53
CA CYS A 223 21.49 6.00 6.08
C CYS A 223 22.84 5.39 6.44
N HIS A 224 23.00 4.87 7.67
CA HIS A 224 24.24 4.22 8.08
C HIS A 224 24.59 3.01 7.21
N VAL A 225 23.60 2.15 6.93
CA VAL A 225 23.77 0.94 6.13
C VAL A 225 24.11 1.29 4.69
N LEU A 226 23.43 2.26 4.09
CA LEU A 226 23.65 2.70 2.71
C LEU A 226 24.98 3.44 2.55
N GLU A 227 25.28 4.44 3.38
CA GLU A 227 26.51 5.25 3.29
C GLU A 227 27.79 4.43 3.51
N LYS A 228 27.73 3.44 4.41
CA LYS A 228 28.88 2.59 4.75
C LYS A 228 28.90 1.29 3.94
N ASN A 229 27.95 1.09 3.04
CA ASN A 229 27.78 -0.14 2.27
C ASN A 229 27.83 -1.41 3.15
N LYS A 230 27.10 -1.38 4.26
CA LYS A 230 27.07 -2.45 5.27
C LYS A 230 25.86 -3.38 5.13
N GLY A 231 25.05 -3.18 4.10
CA GLY A 231 23.88 -4.03 3.84
C GLY A 231 24.29 -5.44 3.44
N THR A 232 23.50 -6.42 3.85
CA THR A 232 23.69 -7.82 3.46
C THR A 232 22.45 -8.34 2.75
N ASP A 233 22.57 -9.55 2.17
CA ASP A 233 21.47 -10.27 1.52
C ASP A 233 20.32 -10.62 2.49
N ALA A 234 20.47 -10.35 3.79
CA ALA A 234 19.40 -10.47 4.77
C ALA A 234 18.28 -9.43 4.57
N ILE A 235 18.62 -8.23 4.07
CA ILE A 235 17.68 -7.10 3.94
C ILE A 235 16.65 -7.37 2.83
N GLN A 236 15.40 -7.55 3.25
CA GLN A 236 14.23 -7.78 2.41
C GLN A 236 13.40 -6.50 2.20
N GLY A 237 13.60 -5.45 3.00
CA GLY A 237 12.89 -4.20 2.78
C GLY A 237 13.50 -3.02 3.52
N ILE A 238 13.36 -1.85 2.92
CA ILE A 238 13.87 -0.58 3.42
C ILE A 238 12.75 0.46 3.32
N LEU A 239 12.44 1.13 4.43
CA LEU A 239 11.68 2.38 4.46
C LEU A 239 12.65 3.50 4.84
N LEU A 240 12.89 4.42 3.91
CA LEU A 240 13.65 5.64 4.14
C LEU A 240 12.68 6.81 4.32
N ASN A 241 12.60 7.31 5.54
CA ASN A 241 11.82 8.50 5.86
C ASN A 241 12.72 9.62 6.40
N LEU A 242 13.18 10.51 5.51
CA LEU A 242 14.04 11.66 5.89
C LEU A 242 13.26 12.86 6.47
N SER A 243 11.94 12.76 6.66
CA SER A 243 11.16 13.81 7.34
C SER A 243 11.42 13.88 8.86
N ASP A 244 12.17 12.92 9.40
CA ASP A 244 12.53 12.89 10.81
C ASP A 244 13.53 14.00 11.17
N ARG A 245 13.17 14.84 12.14
CA ARG A 245 13.84 16.13 12.46
C ARG A 245 15.24 15.96 13.08
N GLY A 246 15.68 14.73 13.35
CA GLY A 246 16.95 14.41 14.01
C GLY A 246 18.15 14.14 13.09
N ILE A 247 17.97 14.08 11.77
CA ILE A 247 19.04 13.70 10.84
C ILE A 247 19.88 14.91 10.43
N LYS A 248 21.19 14.86 10.69
CA LYS A 248 22.14 15.85 10.15
C LYS A 248 22.12 15.76 8.62
N LYS A 249 21.72 16.84 7.96
CA LYS A 249 21.67 17.03 6.50
C LYS A 249 23.06 17.01 5.83
N ASN A 250 23.82 15.93 5.98
CA ASN A 250 25.14 15.79 5.37
C ASN A 250 25.18 14.84 4.17
N VAL A 251 24.03 14.30 3.76
CA VAL A 251 23.93 13.62 2.46
C VAL A 251 23.78 14.70 1.40
N GLN A 252 24.86 14.98 0.66
CA GLN A 252 24.81 15.87 -0.50
C GLN A 252 23.75 15.33 -1.49
N GLY A 253 22.67 16.08 -1.69
CA GLY A 253 21.64 15.79 -2.71
C GLY A 253 20.30 15.24 -2.21
N THR A 254 20.02 15.19 -0.91
CA THR A 254 18.77 14.57 -0.40
C THR A 254 18.03 15.44 0.61
N ASP A 255 17.48 16.56 0.15
CA ASP A 255 16.35 17.18 0.85
C ASP A 255 15.07 16.46 0.38
N ALA A 256 14.43 15.71 1.29
CA ALA A 256 13.20 14.91 1.11
C ALA A 256 13.30 13.59 0.31
N ILE A 257 13.96 12.57 0.88
CA ILE A 257 13.66 11.17 0.50
C ILE A 257 12.58 10.63 1.43
N GLN A 258 11.39 10.43 0.87
CA GLN A 258 10.36 9.60 1.46
C GLN A 258 10.11 8.44 0.50
N GLY A 259 10.66 7.27 0.82
CA GLY A 259 10.56 6.13 -0.08
C GLY A 259 10.53 4.77 0.61
N ILE A 260 9.67 3.90 0.10
CA ILE A 260 9.62 2.48 0.46
C ILE A 260 10.28 1.72 -0.68
N LEU A 261 11.33 0.99 -0.35
CA LEU A 261 12.06 0.09 -1.22
C LEU A 261 11.85 -1.34 -0.69
N LEU A 262 10.92 -2.08 -1.30
CA LEU A 262 10.74 -3.49 -0.95
C LEU A 262 11.61 -4.35 -1.87
N ASN A 263 12.46 -5.16 -1.25
CA ASN A 263 13.31 -6.15 -1.91
C ASN A 263 12.78 -7.55 -1.62
N LEU A 264 11.83 -8.00 -2.44
CA LEU A 264 11.38 -9.40 -2.40
C LEU A 264 12.32 -10.23 -3.28
N SER A 265 13.57 -10.43 -2.84
CA SER A 265 14.51 -11.26 -3.59
C SER A 265 14.06 -12.72 -3.60
N ASP A 266 14.13 -13.34 -4.78
CA ASP A 266 14.03 -14.79 -4.97
C ASP A 266 14.97 -15.52 -3.99
N ARG A 267 14.42 -16.48 -3.25
CA ARG A 267 15.07 -17.16 -2.12
C ARG A 267 16.05 -18.23 -2.61
N GLY A 268 17.05 -17.82 -3.38
CA GLY A 268 18.06 -18.71 -3.96
C GLY A 268 19.28 -17.95 -4.47
N THR A 269 20.37 -18.02 -3.71
CA THR A 269 21.78 -17.92 -4.16
C THR A 269 22.08 -17.05 -5.39
N LYS A 270 21.96 -15.70 -5.30
CA LYS A 270 22.82 -14.72 -6.02
C LYS A 270 22.52 -13.25 -5.65
N LYS A 271 23.49 -12.62 -4.95
CA LYS A 271 24.02 -11.23 -4.93
C LYS A 271 23.35 -9.99 -5.57
N ASN A 272 22.14 -10.03 -6.09
CA ASN A 272 21.47 -8.83 -6.62
C ASN A 272 20.20 -8.54 -5.82
N VAL A 273 20.17 -7.40 -5.12
CA VAL A 273 18.95 -6.79 -4.57
C VAL A 273 17.97 -6.59 -5.73
N GLN A 274 16.78 -7.20 -5.66
CA GLN A 274 15.77 -7.14 -6.70
C GLN A 274 14.56 -6.35 -6.20
N LEU A 275 14.40 -5.14 -6.74
CA LEU A 275 13.34 -4.23 -6.34
C LEU A 275 12.00 -4.66 -6.93
N SER A 276 11.01 -4.86 -6.07
CA SER A 276 9.66 -5.25 -6.47
C SER A 276 8.64 -4.13 -6.31
N TYR A 277 8.83 -3.26 -5.32
CA TYR A 277 8.01 -2.08 -5.13
C TYR A 277 8.91 -0.90 -4.78
N PHE A 278 8.80 0.17 -5.57
CA PHE A 278 9.57 1.38 -5.38
C PHE A 278 8.64 2.56 -5.22
N ARG A 279 8.65 3.16 -4.03
CA ARG A 279 8.02 4.44 -3.76
C ARG A 279 9.09 5.48 -3.47
N TRP A 280 9.03 6.65 -4.10
CA TRP A 280 9.87 7.81 -3.79
C TRP A 280 9.13 9.10 -4.16
N ASP A 281 8.23 9.51 -3.26
CA ASP A 281 7.49 10.76 -3.42
C ASP A 281 8.41 11.96 -3.17
N SER A 282 8.13 13.08 -3.83
CA SER A 282 8.90 14.33 -3.75
C SER A 282 10.39 14.17 -4.12
N CYS A 283 10.73 13.20 -4.97
CA CYS A 283 12.11 12.94 -5.37
C CYS A 283 12.76 14.22 -5.96
N PRO A 284 13.87 14.71 -5.39
CA PRO A 284 14.49 15.97 -5.81
C PRO A 284 15.35 15.81 -7.07
N LEU A 285 15.58 14.57 -7.52
CA LEU A 285 16.45 14.27 -8.65
C LEU A 285 15.77 14.63 -9.97
N LYS A 286 16.58 15.09 -10.92
CA LYS A 286 16.15 15.31 -12.30
C LYS A 286 16.14 14.04 -13.15
N TYR A 287 16.95 13.05 -12.77
CA TYR A 287 17.09 11.77 -13.44
C TYR A 287 17.28 10.66 -12.41
N LEU A 288 16.71 9.48 -12.67
CA LEU A 288 16.94 8.30 -11.84
C LEU A 288 18.35 7.74 -12.06
N PRO A 289 19.00 7.22 -10.99
CA PRO A 289 20.21 6.42 -11.16
C PRO A 289 19.89 5.17 -12.00
N ASN A 290 20.89 4.61 -12.66
CA ASN A 290 20.70 3.37 -13.44
C ASN A 290 20.34 2.21 -12.49
N PHE A 291 19.13 1.65 -12.62
CA PHE A 291 18.70 0.46 -11.91
C PHE A 291 18.00 -0.51 -12.87
N SER A 292 17.94 -1.79 -12.50
CA SER A 292 17.25 -2.82 -13.29
C SER A 292 15.77 -2.91 -12.86
N PRO A 293 14.80 -2.52 -13.69
CA PRO A 293 13.38 -2.56 -13.35
C PRO A 293 12.75 -3.96 -13.52
N LYS A 294 13.54 -4.99 -13.85
CA LYS A 294 13.10 -6.36 -14.15
C LYS A 294 12.04 -6.95 -13.21
N ASN A 295 12.17 -6.71 -11.91
CA ASN A 295 11.26 -7.27 -10.92
C ASN A 295 10.23 -6.27 -10.40
N LEU A 296 10.25 -5.05 -10.92
CA LEU A 296 9.44 -3.96 -10.42
C LEU A 296 7.98 -4.22 -10.78
N VAL A 297 7.13 -4.29 -9.75
CA VAL A 297 5.68 -4.42 -9.87
C VAL A 297 5.02 -3.06 -9.68
N GLY A 298 5.49 -2.24 -8.74
CA GLY A 298 4.95 -0.90 -8.51
C GLY A 298 6.02 0.18 -8.51
N LEU A 299 5.79 1.23 -9.28
CA LEU A 299 6.60 2.44 -9.31
C LEU A 299 5.76 3.66 -8.92
N ILE A 300 5.98 4.20 -7.72
CA ILE A 300 5.22 5.34 -7.18
C ILE A 300 6.20 6.48 -6.90
N MET A 301 6.18 7.54 -7.69
CA MET A 301 7.04 8.70 -7.49
C MET A 301 6.25 9.99 -7.71
N ARG A 302 5.40 10.35 -6.75
CA ARG A 302 4.55 11.54 -6.87
C ARG A 302 5.35 12.80 -6.62
N GLU A 303 4.92 13.93 -7.19
CA GLU A 303 5.50 15.26 -6.93
C GLU A 303 7.02 15.30 -7.18
N ASN A 304 7.51 14.49 -8.12
CA ASN A 304 8.94 14.36 -8.36
C ASN A 304 9.46 15.46 -9.31
N LYS A 305 10.78 15.67 -9.30
CA LYS A 305 11.49 16.62 -10.16
C LYS A 305 12.13 15.99 -11.40
N LEU A 306 11.77 14.75 -11.72
CA LEU A 306 12.32 14.07 -12.89
C LEU A 306 11.87 14.77 -14.17
N GLU A 307 12.81 14.99 -15.07
CA GLU A 307 12.51 15.45 -16.43
C GLU A 307 12.15 14.26 -17.34
N LYS A 308 12.79 13.11 -17.09
CA LYS A 308 12.53 11.82 -17.73
C LYS A 308 12.56 10.68 -16.71
N LEU A 309 11.71 9.67 -16.88
CA LEU A 309 11.64 8.52 -15.97
C LEU A 309 12.88 7.62 -16.06
N TRP A 310 13.13 7.00 -17.22
CA TRP A 310 14.33 6.21 -17.51
C TRP A 310 14.61 6.15 -19.03
N ASN A 311 15.79 5.67 -19.42
CA ASN A 311 16.23 5.62 -20.82
C ASN A 311 15.71 4.37 -21.56
N GLU A 312 15.52 4.49 -22.88
CA GLU A 312 14.87 3.45 -23.71
C GLU A 312 15.63 2.12 -23.82
N VAL A 313 16.94 2.11 -23.55
CA VAL A 313 17.80 0.91 -23.68
C VAL A 313 17.53 -0.13 -22.58
N GLN A 314 16.82 0.22 -21.50
CA GLN A 314 16.58 -0.65 -20.34
C GLN A 314 15.32 -1.55 -20.46
N LEU A 315 14.57 -1.47 -21.57
CA LEU A 315 13.12 -1.73 -21.60
C LEU A 315 12.63 -3.12 -22.05
N LEU A 316 13.50 -4.11 -22.19
CA LEU A 316 13.06 -5.44 -22.66
C LEU A 316 12.42 -6.31 -21.56
N ASP A 317 12.47 -5.90 -20.29
CA ASP A 317 12.07 -6.75 -19.16
C ASP A 317 11.29 -5.93 -18.12
N LEU A 318 10.05 -5.52 -18.46
CA LEU A 318 9.10 -4.86 -17.56
C LEU A 318 7.88 -5.74 -17.27
N GLU A 319 7.99 -7.05 -17.54
CA GLU A 319 6.85 -7.97 -17.50
C GLU A 319 6.12 -7.94 -16.16
N LYS A 320 6.83 -7.79 -15.03
CA LYS A 320 6.21 -7.78 -13.69
C LYS A 320 5.50 -6.48 -13.35
N LEU A 321 5.71 -5.40 -14.11
CA LEU A 321 5.20 -4.07 -13.78
C LEU A 321 3.68 -4.00 -13.94
N LYS A 322 3.00 -3.65 -12.84
CA LYS A 322 1.54 -3.53 -12.76
C LYS A 322 1.07 -2.09 -12.52
N LYS A 323 1.90 -1.22 -11.94
CA LYS A 323 1.49 0.17 -11.62
C LYS A 323 2.61 1.16 -11.76
N ILE A 324 2.27 2.29 -12.37
CA ILE A 324 3.06 3.51 -12.40
C ILE A 324 2.20 4.66 -11.88
N ASP A 325 2.69 5.40 -10.89
CA ASP A 325 2.07 6.63 -10.39
C ASP A 325 3.14 7.72 -10.28
N LEU A 326 3.10 8.68 -11.20
CA LEU A 326 3.98 9.85 -11.26
C LEU A 326 3.18 11.15 -11.06
N SER A 327 2.04 11.08 -10.36
CA SER A 327 1.12 12.21 -10.21
C SER A 327 1.82 13.48 -9.70
N ASN A 328 1.39 14.64 -10.18
CA ASN A 328 1.87 15.97 -9.83
C ASN A 328 3.37 16.20 -10.09
N SER A 329 3.98 15.43 -11.00
CA SER A 329 5.39 15.62 -11.39
C SER A 329 5.49 16.70 -12.44
N GLU A 330 5.50 17.96 -11.99
CA GLU A 330 5.37 19.13 -12.86
C GLU A 330 6.49 19.31 -13.89
N HIS A 331 7.65 18.64 -13.70
CA HIS A 331 8.81 18.72 -14.59
C HIS A 331 8.90 17.58 -15.60
N LEU A 332 8.07 16.54 -15.48
CA LEU A 332 8.12 15.37 -16.35
C LEU A 332 7.67 15.74 -17.76
N THR A 333 8.55 15.63 -18.75
CA THR A 333 8.23 16.03 -20.13
C THR A 333 7.70 14.88 -20.98
N GLY A 334 7.95 13.64 -20.57
CA GLY A 334 7.58 12.43 -21.30
C GLY A 334 7.75 11.17 -20.46
N ILE A 335 7.05 10.11 -20.84
CA ILE A 335 7.26 8.75 -20.30
C ILE A 335 7.97 7.87 -21.35
N PRO A 336 8.75 6.88 -20.91
CA PRO A 336 9.41 5.90 -21.78
C PRO A 336 8.38 4.97 -22.43
N ASN A 337 8.80 4.22 -23.46
CA ASN A 337 7.97 3.17 -24.04
C ASN A 337 7.66 2.08 -23.00
N LEU A 338 6.37 1.79 -22.80
CA LEU A 338 5.90 0.79 -21.83
C LEU A 338 5.46 -0.53 -22.49
N SER A 339 5.72 -0.75 -23.78
CA SER A 339 5.27 -1.95 -24.50
C SER A 339 5.71 -3.28 -23.87
N GLY A 340 6.82 -3.31 -23.14
CA GLY A 340 7.29 -4.49 -22.40
C GLY A 340 6.55 -4.75 -21.08
N ALA A 341 5.72 -3.81 -20.61
CA ALA A 341 4.96 -3.90 -19.37
C ALA A 341 3.57 -4.52 -19.63
N ILE A 342 3.54 -5.74 -20.17
CA ILE A 342 2.29 -6.42 -20.58
C ILE A 342 1.28 -6.65 -19.43
N ASN A 343 1.76 -6.63 -18.18
CA ASN A 343 0.92 -6.80 -16.99
C ASN A 343 0.50 -5.47 -16.34
N LEU A 344 0.69 -4.34 -17.01
CA LEU A 344 0.36 -3.02 -16.48
C LEU A 344 -1.16 -2.87 -16.27
N GLU A 345 -1.57 -2.58 -15.04
CA GLU A 345 -2.95 -2.43 -14.60
C GLU A 345 -3.32 -0.95 -14.38
N THR A 346 -2.37 -0.10 -13.96
CA THR A 346 -2.64 1.31 -13.65
C THR A 346 -1.50 2.22 -14.07
N ILE A 347 -1.84 3.29 -14.77
CA ILE A 347 -0.94 4.42 -15.06
C ILE A 347 -1.59 5.71 -14.55
N THR A 348 -0.91 6.44 -13.66
CA THR A 348 -1.38 7.73 -13.15
C THR A 348 -0.30 8.79 -13.38
N LEU A 349 -0.57 9.73 -14.27
CA LEU A 349 0.24 10.91 -14.58
C LEU A 349 -0.52 12.21 -14.32
N ARG A 350 -1.62 12.16 -13.56
CA ARG A 350 -2.45 13.31 -13.19
C ARG A 350 -1.58 14.49 -12.74
N GLY A 351 -1.82 15.68 -13.28
CA GLY A 351 -1.12 16.91 -12.88
C GLY A 351 0.33 17.02 -13.36
N CYS A 352 0.78 16.18 -14.30
CA CYS A 352 2.10 16.33 -14.94
C CYS A 352 2.06 17.48 -15.95
N LYS A 353 2.14 18.73 -15.47
CA LYS A 353 1.90 19.94 -16.28
C LYS A 353 2.87 20.15 -17.44
N SER A 354 4.10 19.62 -17.38
CA SER A 354 5.09 19.72 -18.47
C SER A 354 5.06 18.55 -19.45
N LEU A 355 4.18 17.56 -19.24
CA LEU A 355 4.08 16.38 -20.09
C LEU A 355 3.54 16.81 -21.45
N VAL A 356 4.31 16.59 -22.53
CA VAL A 356 3.94 17.05 -23.89
C VAL A 356 3.28 15.95 -24.70
N GLN A 357 3.80 14.72 -24.58
CA GLN A 357 3.32 13.59 -25.37
C GLN A 357 3.33 12.29 -24.54
N VAL A 358 2.37 11.43 -24.83
CA VAL A 358 2.29 10.06 -24.31
C VAL A 358 2.07 9.11 -25.47
N ALA A 359 2.90 8.08 -25.60
CA ALA A 359 2.74 7.02 -26.59
C ALA A 359 2.39 5.71 -25.88
N LEU A 360 1.16 5.23 -26.04
CA LEU A 360 0.65 4.01 -25.42
C LEU A 360 -0.25 3.27 -26.40
N ASN A 361 0.17 2.08 -26.84
CA ASN A 361 -0.76 1.15 -27.49
C ASN A 361 -1.58 0.42 -26.42
N LEU A 362 -2.83 0.85 -26.23
CA LEU A 362 -3.73 0.28 -25.22
C LEU A 362 -4.08 -1.19 -25.50
N GLN A 363 -3.98 -1.66 -26.75
CA GLN A 363 -4.20 -3.07 -27.10
C GLN A 363 -3.06 -3.98 -26.63
N ASN A 364 -1.85 -3.44 -26.44
CA ASN A 364 -0.69 -4.18 -25.92
C ASN A 364 -0.72 -4.32 -24.38
N HIS A 365 -1.71 -3.73 -23.71
CA HIS A 365 -1.84 -3.74 -22.26
C HIS A 365 -3.20 -4.34 -21.85
N PRO A 366 -3.42 -5.66 -22.04
CA PRO A 366 -4.72 -6.31 -21.85
C PRO A 366 -5.18 -6.35 -20.39
N LYS A 367 -4.34 -5.94 -19.43
CA LYS A 367 -4.67 -5.85 -18.00
C LYS A 367 -4.94 -4.43 -17.52
N LEU A 368 -4.78 -3.43 -18.39
CA LEU A 368 -4.90 -2.02 -18.02
C LEU A 368 -6.34 -1.72 -17.61
N GLN A 369 -6.50 -1.24 -16.38
CA GLN A 369 -7.78 -0.85 -15.81
C GLN A 369 -7.91 0.67 -15.72
N ILE A 370 -6.81 1.38 -15.44
CA ILE A 370 -6.85 2.84 -15.22
C ILE A 370 -5.71 3.52 -15.96
N LEU A 371 -6.05 4.53 -16.78
CA LEU A 371 -5.13 5.55 -17.27
C LEU A 371 -5.65 6.92 -16.86
N ASP A 372 -4.89 7.63 -16.01
CA ASP A 372 -5.24 8.96 -15.51
C ASP A 372 -4.19 10.00 -15.92
N LEU A 373 -4.58 10.86 -16.87
CA LEU A 373 -3.83 11.98 -17.42
C LEU A 373 -4.44 13.34 -17.04
N ARG A 374 -5.37 13.39 -16.07
CA ARG A 374 -6.10 14.64 -15.76
C ARG A 374 -5.16 15.79 -15.41
N GLY A 375 -5.45 17.00 -15.90
CA GLY A 375 -4.69 18.21 -15.58
C GLY A 375 -3.26 18.20 -16.12
N CYS A 376 -2.99 17.50 -17.23
CA CYS A 376 -1.73 17.63 -17.96
C CYS A 376 -1.84 18.80 -18.95
N ASP A 377 -1.63 20.02 -18.46
CA ASP A 377 -1.91 21.27 -19.20
C ASP A 377 -1.21 21.36 -20.57
N ASN A 378 0.04 20.89 -20.67
CA ASN A 378 0.82 20.92 -21.91
C ASN A 378 0.73 19.64 -22.75
N LEU A 379 -0.08 18.65 -22.36
CA LEU A 379 -0.22 17.43 -23.13
C LEU A 379 -0.90 17.78 -24.46
N GLU A 380 -0.16 17.65 -25.55
CA GLU A 380 -0.68 17.94 -26.89
C GLU A 380 -1.35 16.71 -27.48
N GLU A 381 -0.75 15.53 -27.29
CA GLU A 381 -1.21 14.31 -27.93
C GLU A 381 -0.96 13.08 -27.05
N CYS A 382 -1.96 12.20 -27.01
CA CYS A 382 -1.79 10.81 -26.59
C CYS A 382 -1.97 9.96 -27.85
N ARG A 383 -0.92 9.24 -28.28
CA ARG A 383 -0.90 8.50 -29.55
C ARG A 383 -0.74 7.01 -29.32
N ASP A 384 -1.18 6.22 -30.29
CA ASP A 384 -0.80 4.81 -30.39
C ASP A 384 0.71 4.71 -30.60
N SER A 385 1.40 3.95 -29.75
CA SER A 385 2.83 3.67 -29.95
C SER A 385 3.01 2.75 -31.16
N GLU A 386 4.05 2.96 -31.96
CA GLU A 386 4.39 2.05 -33.06
C GLU A 386 4.54 0.61 -32.53
N ASN A 387 3.93 -0.35 -33.23
CA ASN A 387 4.11 -1.77 -32.95
C ASN A 387 5.57 -2.14 -33.24
N ILE A 388 6.41 -2.08 -32.22
CA ILE A 388 7.68 -2.79 -32.28
C ILE A 388 7.29 -4.26 -32.25
N ALA A 389 7.38 -4.93 -33.40
CA ALA A 389 7.24 -6.37 -33.51
C ALA A 389 8.29 -7.03 -32.59
N THR A 390 7.93 -7.27 -31.33
CA THR A 390 8.69 -8.15 -30.48
C THR A 390 8.54 -9.53 -31.09
N ASN A 391 9.62 -10.04 -31.68
CA ASN A 391 9.70 -11.28 -32.45
C ASN A 391 9.27 -12.58 -31.69
N ASN A 392 8.60 -12.47 -30.54
CA ASN A 392 8.17 -13.58 -29.70
C ASN A 392 6.69 -13.55 -29.29
N THR A 393 5.87 -12.61 -29.77
CA THR A 393 4.42 -12.69 -29.56
C THR A 393 3.76 -13.10 -30.87
N THR A 394 3.41 -14.38 -30.98
CA THR A 394 2.42 -14.86 -31.95
C THR A 394 1.26 -13.89 -31.99
N PHE A 395 0.91 -13.42 -33.20
CA PHE A 395 -0.30 -12.66 -33.48
C PHE A 395 -1.49 -13.31 -32.76
N ILE A 396 -1.94 -12.70 -31.66
CA ILE A 396 -3.27 -12.96 -31.10
C ILE A 396 -4.18 -11.92 -31.76
N GLU A 397 -4.61 -12.23 -32.99
CA GLU A 397 -5.65 -11.46 -33.68
C GLU A 397 -7.06 -11.77 -33.18
N GLU A 398 -7.23 -12.63 -32.17
CA GLU A 398 -8.54 -12.94 -31.59
C GLU A 398 -8.46 -12.93 -30.04
N GLU A 399 -9.25 -12.05 -29.40
CA GLU A 399 -9.53 -11.97 -27.95
C GLU A 399 -8.53 -11.23 -27.01
N THR A 400 -7.83 -10.19 -27.45
CA THR A 400 -7.01 -9.34 -26.53
C THR A 400 -7.78 -8.27 -25.76
N SER A 401 -9.13 -8.23 -25.87
CA SER A 401 -9.92 -7.26 -25.10
C SER A 401 -9.91 -7.65 -23.62
N SER A 402 -9.21 -6.83 -22.81
CA SER A 402 -9.28 -6.83 -21.34
C SER A 402 -10.66 -7.23 -20.83
N LEU A 403 -10.83 -8.40 -20.20
CA LEU A 403 -12.10 -8.78 -19.56
C LEU A 403 -12.43 -7.89 -18.35
N VAL A 404 -11.49 -7.03 -17.92
CA VAL A 404 -11.67 -6.10 -16.81
C VAL A 404 -12.10 -4.72 -17.33
N PRO A 405 -12.99 -4.01 -16.61
CA PRO A 405 -13.41 -2.66 -16.97
C PRO A 405 -12.21 -1.70 -17.06
N VAL A 406 -12.20 -0.87 -18.10
CA VAL A 406 -11.18 0.16 -18.33
C VAL A 406 -11.76 1.54 -18.05
N GLU A 407 -11.00 2.39 -17.36
CA GLU A 407 -11.34 3.76 -17.01
C GLU A 407 -10.23 4.70 -17.53
N LEU A 408 -10.62 5.64 -18.39
CA LEU A 408 -9.72 6.59 -19.03
C LEU A 408 -10.07 8.02 -18.62
N TYR A 409 -9.12 8.73 -18.04
CA TYR A 409 -9.29 10.09 -17.55
C TYR A 409 -8.30 11.05 -18.20
N PHE A 410 -8.82 11.98 -18.99
CA PHE A 410 -8.08 13.01 -19.72
C PHE A 410 -8.53 14.43 -19.34
N SER A 411 -9.47 14.59 -18.40
CA SER A 411 -10.07 15.89 -18.11
C SER A 411 -9.05 16.98 -17.78
N ASP A 412 -9.36 18.23 -18.13
CA ASP A 412 -8.53 19.40 -17.83
C ASP A 412 -7.16 19.42 -18.58
N CYS A 413 -7.03 18.70 -19.69
CA CYS A 413 -5.83 18.79 -20.55
C CYS A 413 -5.97 19.91 -21.58
N LYS A 414 -5.45 21.10 -21.24
CA LYS A 414 -5.69 22.35 -21.99
C LYS A 414 -5.15 22.35 -23.43
N ARG A 415 -4.11 21.59 -23.73
CA ARG A 415 -3.50 21.52 -25.07
C ARG A 415 -3.82 20.26 -25.85
N LEU A 416 -4.60 19.33 -25.28
CA LEU A 416 -4.85 18.03 -25.90
C LEU A 416 -5.63 18.21 -27.21
N ARG A 417 -5.05 17.74 -28.32
CA ARG A 417 -5.64 17.82 -29.67
C ARG A 417 -6.15 16.49 -30.19
N SER A 418 -5.54 15.40 -29.75
CA SER A 418 -5.90 14.05 -30.19
C SER A 418 -5.69 13.01 -29.09
N ILE A 419 -6.51 11.96 -29.14
CA ILE A 419 -6.39 10.76 -28.33
C ILE A 419 -6.16 9.53 -29.25
N PRO A 420 -5.68 8.39 -28.72
CA PRO A 420 -5.41 7.20 -29.54
C PRO A 420 -6.69 6.65 -30.18
N GLU A 421 -6.63 6.32 -31.47
CA GLU A 421 -7.75 5.67 -32.19
C GLU A 421 -8.03 4.26 -31.65
N SER A 422 -7.02 3.61 -31.04
CA SER A 422 -7.22 2.32 -30.35
C SER A 422 -8.25 2.36 -29.21
N ILE A 423 -8.56 3.54 -28.64
CA ILE A 423 -9.64 3.69 -27.65
C ILE A 423 -10.99 3.25 -28.23
N GLY A 424 -11.25 3.55 -29.51
CA GLY A 424 -12.46 3.15 -30.22
C GLY A 424 -12.65 1.64 -30.40
N LYS A 425 -11.63 0.84 -30.10
CA LYS A 425 -11.64 -0.63 -30.17
C LYS A 425 -11.84 -1.30 -28.81
N LEU A 426 -11.87 -0.54 -27.71
CA LEU A 426 -11.94 -1.09 -26.35
C LEU A 426 -13.36 -1.51 -25.99
N LYS A 427 -13.66 -2.81 -26.11
CA LYS A 427 -14.97 -3.40 -25.76
C LYS A 427 -15.41 -3.11 -24.31
N TYR A 428 -14.49 -3.24 -23.36
CA TYR A 428 -14.74 -3.13 -21.91
C TYR A 428 -14.43 -1.75 -21.32
N LEU A 429 -14.27 -0.72 -22.17
CA LEU A 429 -14.19 0.66 -21.70
C LEU A 429 -15.48 1.02 -20.96
N LYS A 430 -15.37 1.41 -19.69
CA LYS A 430 -16.50 1.73 -18.82
C LYS A 430 -16.64 3.24 -18.57
N TRP A 431 -15.52 3.94 -18.48
CA TRP A 431 -15.49 5.38 -18.20
C TRP A 431 -14.52 6.09 -19.15
N LEU A 432 -15.01 7.13 -19.83
CA LEU A 432 -14.18 8.02 -20.65
C LEU A 432 -14.47 9.49 -20.29
N ALA A 433 -13.51 10.14 -19.64
CA ALA A 433 -13.62 11.55 -19.26
C ALA A 433 -12.62 12.43 -20.01
N LEU A 434 -13.13 13.27 -20.90
CA LEU A 434 -12.38 14.22 -21.73
C LEU A 434 -12.79 15.68 -21.44
N SER A 435 -13.60 15.92 -20.41
CA SER A 435 -14.09 17.27 -20.09
C SER A 435 -12.97 18.30 -19.92
N GLU A 436 -13.26 19.57 -20.20
CA GLU A 436 -12.30 20.68 -20.03
C GLU A 436 -11.03 20.55 -20.92
N CYS A 437 -11.15 19.90 -22.09
CA CYS A 437 -10.11 19.79 -23.11
C CYS A 437 -10.45 20.66 -24.35
N PRO A 438 -10.22 21.99 -24.29
CA PRO A 438 -10.75 22.96 -25.26
C PRO A 438 -10.08 22.92 -26.64
N ASN A 439 -9.07 22.09 -26.86
CA ASN A 439 -8.40 21.93 -28.15
C ASN A 439 -8.65 20.55 -28.78
N LEU A 440 -9.43 19.69 -28.12
CA LEU A 440 -9.79 18.38 -28.65
C LEU A 440 -10.94 18.57 -29.64
N GLU A 441 -10.63 18.38 -30.92
CA GLU A 441 -11.57 18.65 -32.04
C GLU A 441 -12.24 17.37 -32.56
N LYS A 442 -11.65 16.20 -32.32
CA LYS A 442 -12.11 14.93 -32.88
C LYS A 442 -12.30 13.88 -31.80
N PHE A 443 -13.39 13.13 -31.94
CA PHE A 443 -13.64 11.90 -31.19
C PHE A 443 -13.18 10.68 -32.02
N PRO A 444 -12.57 9.65 -31.42
CA PRO A 444 -12.06 8.49 -32.15
C PRO A 444 -13.17 7.68 -32.83
N GLU A 445 -12.85 6.99 -33.92
CA GLU A 445 -13.80 6.11 -34.59
C GLU A 445 -14.07 4.85 -33.78
N ILE A 446 -15.34 4.55 -33.51
CA ILE A 446 -15.74 3.38 -32.72
C ILE A 446 -15.89 2.18 -33.66
N SER A 447 -15.03 1.18 -33.49
CA SER A 447 -15.12 -0.07 -34.24
C SER A 447 -16.35 -0.88 -33.82
N SER A 448 -16.82 -1.78 -34.70
CA SER A 448 -17.89 -2.73 -34.34
C SER A 448 -17.48 -3.55 -33.11
N GLY A 449 -18.26 -3.46 -32.02
CA GLY A 449 -17.97 -4.10 -30.74
C GLY A 449 -17.05 -3.30 -29.80
N GLY A 450 -16.56 -2.14 -30.21
CA GLY A 450 -15.86 -1.18 -29.36
C GLY A 450 -16.83 -0.41 -28.45
N MET A 451 -16.35 -0.01 -27.26
CA MET A 451 -17.12 0.75 -26.26
C MET A 451 -18.48 0.13 -25.86
N GLU A 452 -18.67 -1.17 -26.05
CA GLU A 452 -19.94 -1.86 -25.76
C GLU A 452 -20.36 -1.76 -24.28
N CYS A 453 -19.38 -1.63 -23.39
CA CYS A 453 -19.56 -1.51 -21.94
C CYS A 453 -19.48 -0.09 -21.39
N LEU A 454 -19.44 0.95 -22.24
CA LEU A 454 -19.26 2.32 -21.77
C LEU A 454 -20.49 2.77 -20.97
N ASP A 455 -20.28 3.11 -19.70
CA ASP A 455 -21.31 3.58 -18.78
C ASP A 455 -21.35 5.13 -18.77
N GLU A 456 -20.19 5.78 -18.78
CA GLU A 456 -20.09 7.25 -18.66
C GLU A 456 -19.13 7.86 -19.69
N LEU A 457 -19.64 8.87 -20.40
CA LEU A 457 -18.90 9.67 -21.38
C LEU A 457 -19.00 11.16 -21.05
N LEU A 458 -17.89 11.79 -20.72
CA LEU A 458 -17.84 13.21 -20.35
C LEU A 458 -17.00 13.99 -21.39
N LEU A 459 -17.65 14.85 -22.16
CA LEU A 459 -17.07 15.65 -23.25
C LEU A 459 -17.29 17.17 -23.07
N GLY A 460 -17.93 17.61 -21.98
CA GLY A 460 -18.19 19.03 -21.72
C GLY A 460 -16.93 19.90 -21.76
N GLY A 461 -16.97 21.06 -22.39
CA GLY A 461 -15.81 21.95 -22.56
C GLY A 461 -14.75 21.44 -23.56
N THR A 462 -15.14 20.60 -24.53
CA THR A 462 -14.31 20.20 -25.69
C THR A 462 -14.69 20.99 -26.94
N ARG A 463 -13.90 20.90 -28.03
CA ARG A 463 -14.22 21.46 -29.35
C ARG A 463 -14.80 20.42 -30.32
N ILE A 464 -15.28 19.29 -29.81
CA ILE A 464 -15.90 18.26 -30.63
C ILE A 464 -17.27 18.77 -31.07
N GLU A 465 -17.38 19.14 -32.35
CA GLU A 465 -18.63 19.67 -32.93
C GLU A 465 -19.64 18.57 -33.25
N GLU A 466 -19.16 17.41 -33.70
CA GLU A 466 -19.97 16.25 -34.05
C GLU A 466 -19.35 14.95 -33.55
N LEU A 467 -20.20 14.01 -33.16
CA LEU A 467 -19.82 12.62 -32.93
C LEU A 467 -20.11 11.85 -34.21
N SER A 468 -19.18 10.98 -34.62
CA SER A 468 -19.37 10.17 -35.83
C SER A 468 -20.54 9.19 -35.67
N GLU A 469 -21.11 8.72 -36.79
CA GLU A 469 -22.19 7.72 -36.80
C GLU A 469 -21.84 6.46 -35.98
N SER A 470 -20.55 6.18 -35.80
CA SER A 470 -20.07 5.09 -34.97
C SER A 470 -20.50 5.16 -33.49
N ILE A 471 -21.01 6.30 -33.02
CA ILE A 471 -21.60 6.45 -31.68
C ILE A 471 -22.78 5.50 -31.42
N GLU A 472 -23.46 5.04 -32.48
CA GLU A 472 -24.53 4.03 -32.40
C GLU A 472 -24.05 2.68 -31.83
N ASN A 473 -22.73 2.41 -31.86
CA ASN A 473 -22.14 1.22 -31.26
C ASN A 473 -22.18 1.23 -29.72
N ILE A 474 -22.37 2.40 -29.08
CA ILE A 474 -22.39 2.55 -27.62
C ILE A 474 -23.78 2.20 -27.05
N LYS A 475 -24.02 0.91 -26.77
CA LYS A 475 -25.34 0.41 -26.38
C LYS A 475 -25.70 0.55 -24.89
N LYS A 476 -24.71 0.75 -24.01
CA LYS A 476 -24.89 0.71 -22.54
C LYS A 476 -24.70 2.06 -21.83
N LEU A 477 -24.59 3.15 -22.59
CA LEU A 477 -24.32 4.47 -22.04
C LEU A 477 -25.42 4.91 -21.05
N LYS A 478 -25.01 5.25 -19.83
CA LYS A 478 -25.90 5.72 -18.75
C LYS A 478 -25.83 7.22 -18.58
N HIS A 479 -24.65 7.80 -18.77
CA HIS A 479 -24.43 9.24 -18.60
C HIS A 479 -23.60 9.81 -19.75
N LEU A 480 -24.12 10.87 -20.36
CA LEU A 480 -23.45 11.67 -21.39
C LEU A 480 -23.45 13.14 -20.96
N SER A 481 -22.27 13.73 -20.85
CA SER A 481 -22.11 15.17 -20.60
C SER A 481 -21.47 15.86 -21.80
N LEU A 482 -22.22 16.74 -22.44
CA LEU A 482 -21.75 17.59 -23.56
C LEU A 482 -21.75 19.09 -23.20
N LYS A 483 -22.07 19.45 -21.95
CA LYS A 483 -22.27 20.85 -21.56
C LYS A 483 -20.95 21.60 -21.41
N ASP A 484 -20.93 22.80 -21.97
CA ASP A 484 -19.91 23.84 -21.75
C ASP A 484 -19.91 24.38 -20.31
#